data_AF-A0A945VR74-F1
#
_entry.id   AF-A0A945VR74-F1
#
_cell.length_a   1.000
_cell.length_b   1.000
_cell.length_c   1.000
_cell.angle_alpha   90.00
_cell.angle_beta   90.00
_cell.angle_gamma   90.00
#
_symmetry.space_group_name_H-M   'P 1'
#
loop_
_entity.id
_entity.type
_entity.pdbx_description
1 polymer ?
#
loop_
_entity_poly.entity_id
_entity_poly.type
_entity_poly.pdbx_seq_one_letter_code
_entity_poly.pdbx_strand_id
1 'polypeptide(L)' 'MSTDWKEEVSKCSKCGKCQTVCPVFLETGDESSVSRGKISLAEALRDKQIVYTD' A
#
# COMPACT_ATOMS: atom_id res chain seq x y z
N MET A 1 -11.74 -2.56 -16.66
CA MET A 1 -11.06 -2.28 -15.38
C MET A 1 -12.05 -2.57 -14.27
N SER A 2 -11.64 -3.32 -13.25
CA SER A 2 -12.51 -3.65 -12.11
C SER A 2 -12.81 -2.38 -11.31
N THR A 3 -14.04 -2.26 -10.81
CA THR A 3 -14.47 -1.14 -9.98
C THR A 3 -14.32 -1.45 -8.48
N ASP A 4 -13.90 -2.68 -8.13
CA ASP A 4 -13.68 -3.08 -6.74
C ASP A 4 -12.23 -2.81 -6.31
N TRP A 5 -12.07 -1.88 -5.37
CA TRP A 5 -10.76 -1.54 -4.82
C TRP A 5 -10.06 -2.72 -4.14
N LYS A 6 -10.82 -3.70 -3.62
CA LYS A 6 -10.27 -4.89 -2.93
C LYS A 6 -9.49 -5.77 -3.88
N GLU A 7 -9.92 -5.87 -5.14
CA GLU A 7 -9.20 -6.59 -6.18
C GLU A 7 -7.94 -5.83 -6.60
N GLU A 8 -8.03 -4.50 -6.71
CA GLU A 8 -6.90 -3.65 -7.10
C GLU A 8 -5.75 -3.70 -6.09
N VAL A 9 -6.04 -3.66 -4.78
CA VAL A 9 -4.99 -3.77 -3.74
C VAL A 9 -4.29 -5.13 -3.77
N SER A 10 -4.99 -6.19 -4.19
CA SER A 10 -4.45 -7.55 -4.31
C SER A 10 -3.41 -7.71 -5.42
N LYS A 11 -3.30 -6.73 -6.34
CA LYS A 11 -2.35 -6.79 -7.48
C LYS A 11 -0.91 -6.47 -7.09
N CYS A 12 -0.67 -5.98 -5.87
CA CYS A 12 0.68 -5.64 -5.43
C CYS A 12 1.52 -6.91 -5.26
N SER A 13 2.48 -7.13 -6.16
CA SER A 13 3.45 -8.26 -6.08
C SER A 13 4.58 -8.05 -5.06
N LYS A 14 4.50 -6.98 -4.25
CA LYS A 14 5.50 -6.59 -3.25
C LYS A 14 6.94 -6.41 -3.80
N CYS A 15 7.11 -6.19 -5.10
CA CYS A 15 8.40 -6.15 -5.81
C CYS A 15 9.36 -4.98 -5.45
N GLY A 16 8.92 -3.99 -4.69
CA GLY A 16 9.77 -2.87 -4.24
C GLY A 16 9.98 -1.74 -5.25
N LYS A 17 9.47 -1.82 -6.49
CA LYS A 17 9.67 -0.75 -7.50
C LYS A 17 9.08 0.61 -7.11
N CYS A 18 8.10 0.64 -6.22
CA CYS A 18 7.58 1.90 -5.67
C CYS A 18 8.60 2.62 -4.76
N GLN A 19 9.48 1.88 -4.08
CA GLN A 19 10.51 2.45 -3.23
C GLN A 19 11.58 3.16 -4.05
N THR A 20 11.99 2.55 -5.17
CA THR A 20 13.09 3.07 -6.01
C THR A 20 12.78 4.42 -6.67
N VAL A 21 11.51 4.80 -6.76
CA VAL A 21 11.06 6.05 -7.40
C VAL A 21 10.46 7.06 -6.42
N CYS A 22 10.20 6.66 -5.16
CA CYS A 22 9.53 7.54 -4.21
C CYS A 22 10.54 8.51 -3.58
N PRO A 23 10.40 9.84 -3.80
CA PRO A 23 11.34 10.81 -3.26
C PRO A 23 11.32 10.83 -1.73
N VAL A 24 10.16 10.66 -1.10
CA VAL A 24 10.06 10.63 0.37
C VAL A 24 10.87 9.46 0.93
N PHE A 25 10.75 8.27 0.34
CA PHE A 25 11.54 7.11 0.78
C PHE A 25 13.04 7.28 0.56
N LEU A 26 13.44 7.93 -0.54
CA LEU A 26 14.86 8.21 -0.80
C LEU A 26 15.46 9.15 0.25
N GLU A 27 14.66 10.08 0.79
CA GLU A 27 15.10 11.00 1.84
C GLU A 27 14.99 10.41 3.26
N THR A 28 13.92 9.65 3.56
CA THR A 28 13.61 9.23 4.94
C THR A 28 13.90 7.76 5.23
N GLY A 29 13.94 6.90 4.22
CA GLY A 29 13.95 5.45 4.37
C GLY A 29 12.65 4.85 4.91
N ASP A 30 11.60 5.66 5.08
CA ASP A 30 10.33 5.20 5.67
C ASP A 30 9.46 4.49 4.63
N GLU A 31 9.40 3.16 4.72
CA GLU A 31 8.60 2.33 3.83
C GLU A 31 7.09 2.62 3.93
N SER A 32 6.60 3.04 5.09
CA SER A 32 5.16 3.32 5.26
C SER A 32 4.70 4.48 4.36
N SER A 33 5.63 5.37 3.99
CA SER A 33 5.38 6.50 3.10
C SER A 33 5.17 6.11 1.63
N VAL A 34 5.67 4.94 1.19
CA VAL A 34 5.58 4.50 -0.21
C VAL A 34 4.22 3.87 -0.55
N SER A 35 3.95 3.71 -1.84
CA SER A 35 2.71 3.06 -2.32
C SER A 35 2.49 1.67 -1.73
N ARG A 36 3.56 0.87 -1.54
CA ARG A 36 3.47 -0.46 -0.92
C ARG A 36 2.98 -0.39 0.53
N GLY A 37 3.42 0.60 1.31
CA GLY A 37 2.95 0.82 2.68
C GLY A 37 1.45 1.12 2.73
N LYS A 38 0.97 2.01 1.84
CA LYS A 38 -0.46 2.34 1.70
C LYS A 38 -1.30 1.14 1.27
N ILE A 39 -0.79 0.32 0.34
CA ILE A 39 -1.47 -0.91 -0.07
C ILE A 39 -1.53 -1.90 1.10
N SER A 40 -0.46 -2.04 1.88
CA SER A 40 -0.47 -2.91 3.06
C SER A 40 -1.54 -2.49 4.07
N LEU A 41 -1.74 -1.19 4.27
CA LEU A 41 -2.82 -0.66 5.11
C LEU A 41 -4.21 -1.01 4.54
N ALA A 42 -4.39 -0.85 3.23
CA ALA A 42 -5.64 -1.16 2.55
C ALA A 42 -5.95 -2.68 2.56
N GLU A 43 -4.94 -3.54 2.41
CA GLU A 43 -5.05 -4.99 2.59
C GLU A 43 -5.49 -5.33 4.03
N ALA A 44 -4.91 -4.68 5.05
CA ALA A 44 -5.30 -4.90 6.44
C ALA A 44 -6.77 -4.50 6.71
N LEU A 45 -7.25 -3.40 6.09
CA LEU A 45 -8.67 -3.01 6.13
C LEU A 45 -9.56 -4.04 5.40
N ARG A 46 -9.14 -4.51 4.21
CA ARG A 46 -9.86 -5.55 3.44
C ARG A 46 -10.00 -6.83 4.26
N ASP A 47 -8.92 -7.24 4.92
CA ASP A 47 -8.81 -8.48 5.69
C ASP A 47 -9.37 -8.34 7.11
N LYS A 48 -9.95 -7.17 7.44
CA LYS A 48 -10.55 -6.87 8.75
C LYS A 48 -9.57 -7.04 9.92
N GLN A 49 -8.28 -6.91 9.65
CA GLN A 49 -7.22 -6.90 10.67
C GLN A 49 -7.21 -5.57 11.43
N ILE A 50 -7.61 -4.51 10.75
CA ILE A 50 -7.85 -3.19 11.32
C ILE A 50 -9.25 -2.71 10.93
N VAL A 51 -9.79 -1.80 11.73
CA VAL A 51 -11.08 -1.14 11.49
C VAL A 51 -10.84 0.31 11.10
N TYR A 52 -11.69 0.83 10.21
CA TYR A 52 -11.75 2.26 9.99
C TYR A 52 -12.31 2.92 11.25
N THR A 53 -11.55 3.86 11.81
CA THR A 53 -12.00 4.71 12.90
C THR A 53 -12.53 6.01 12.31
N ASP A 54 -13.64 6.49 12.86
CA ASP A 54 -14.21 7.81 12.49
C ASP A 54 -13.30 8.97 12.89
#